data_AF-A0A4R8DM74-F1
#
_entry.id   AF-A0A4R8DM74-F1
#
_cell.length_a   1.000
_cell.length_b   1.000
_cell.length_c   1.000
_cell.angle_alpha   90.00
_cell.angle_beta   90.00
_cell.angle_gamma   90.00
#
_symmetry.space_group_name_H-M   'P 1'
#
loop_
_entity.id
_entity.type
_entity.pdbx_description
1 polymer ?
#
loop_
_entity_poly.entity_id
_entity_poly.type
_entity_poly.pdbx_seq_one_letter_code
_entity_poly.pdbx_strand_id
1 'polypeptide(L)'
;MVWLAAAVLFLLLCVLLNLLLPDPPPSGLRRSLQRRTARLAARLHRHPVPDPDPFDTLWLQTRLGYLAGKIRRIESAPQVYARAHRLMALEAAYDDLLDEACRLAGCPGEAEQKRSEEKRWQEEQELAARGWSW
;
A
#
# COMPACT_ATOMS: atom_id res chain seq x y z
N MET A 1 53.81 -5.04 -35.68
CA MET A 1 54.05 -3.74 -35.01
C MET A 1 53.04 -2.67 -35.44
N VAL A 2 52.87 -2.39 -36.74
CA VAL A 2 51.94 -1.34 -37.23
C VAL A 2 50.48 -1.58 -36.84
N TRP A 3 50.03 -2.84 -36.82
CA TRP A 3 48.67 -3.22 -36.42
C TRP A 3 48.36 -2.97 -34.94
N LEU A 4 49.36 -3.15 -34.06
CA LEU A 4 49.22 -2.86 -32.63
C LEU A 4 49.17 -1.35 -32.39
N ALA A 5 50.01 -0.59 -33.10
CA ALA A 5 49.98 0.87 -33.06
C ALA A 5 48.63 1.41 -33.56
N ALA A 6 48.08 0.85 -34.63
CA ALA A 6 46.76 1.22 -35.16
C ALA A 6 45.63 0.87 -34.17
N ALA A 7 45.68 -0.29 -33.51
CA ALA A 7 44.68 -0.68 -32.51
C ALA A 7 44.72 0.23 -31.27
N VAL A 8 45.91 0.59 -30.80
CA VAL A 8 46.09 1.52 -29.67
C VAL A 8 45.59 2.93 -30.03
N LEU A 9 45.89 3.40 -31.23
CA LEU A 9 45.43 4.71 -31.70
C LEU A 9 43.91 4.74 -31.90
N PHE A 10 43.31 3.64 -32.36
CA PHE A 10 41.86 3.48 -32.45
C PHE A 10 41.19 3.49 -31.08
N LEU A 11 41.76 2.78 -30.09
CA LEU A 11 41.24 2.78 -28.71
C LEU A 11 41.35 4.16 -28.06
N LEU A 12 42.47 4.86 -28.25
CA LEU A 12 42.65 6.24 -27.79
C LEU A 12 41.63 7.19 -28.42
N LEU A 13 41.39 7.06 -29.73
CA LEU A 13 40.37 7.83 -30.45
C LEU A 13 38.98 7.55 -29.88
N CYS A 14 38.63 6.28 -29.62
CA CYS A 14 37.33 5.92 -29.03
C CYS A 14 37.13 6.48 -27.61
N VAL A 15 38.18 6.50 -26.78
CA VAL A 15 38.12 7.08 -25.42
C VAL A 15 37.95 8.59 -25.50
N LEU A 16 38.69 9.25 -26.40
CA LEU A 16 38.62 10.69 -26.60
C LEU A 16 37.25 11.12 -27.14
N LEU A 17 36.65 10.34 -28.05
CA LEU A 17 35.31 10.57 -28.57
C LEU A 17 34.23 10.44 -27.48
N ASN A 18 34.38 9.48 -26.56
CA ASN A 18 33.47 9.29 -25.41
C ASN A 18 33.55 10.42 -24.38
N LEU A 19 34.70 11.09 -24.26
CA LEU A 19 34.86 12.24 -23.38
C LEU A 19 34.30 13.53 -23.97
N LEU A 20 34.24 13.64 -25.31
CA LEU A 20 33.83 14.86 -26.00
C LEU A 20 32.33 14.89 -26.36
N LEU A 21 31.65 13.75 -26.36
CA LEU A 21 30.20 13.63 -26.61
C LEU A 21 29.46 13.37 -25.28
N PRO A 22 28.66 14.32 -24.75
CA PRO A 22 27.76 14.07 -23.64
C PRO A 22 26.69 13.06 -24.06
N ASP A 23 26.65 11.92 -23.37
CA ASP A 23 25.65 10.84 -23.40
C ASP A 23 25.23 10.30 -24.78
N PRO A 24 25.83 9.20 -25.28
CA PRO A 24 25.20 8.46 -26.37
C PRO A 24 23.82 7.92 -25.92
N PRO A 25 22.79 7.96 -26.80
CA PRO A 25 21.45 7.51 -26.44
C PRO A 25 21.49 6.07 -25.92
N PRO A 26 20.82 5.76 -24.79
CA PRO A 26 21.02 4.50 -24.10
C PRO A 26 20.55 3.35 -25.00
N SER A 27 21.49 2.48 -25.34
CA SER A 27 21.23 1.23 -26.04
C SER A 27 20.16 0.42 -25.30
N GLY A 28 19.28 -0.25 -26.03
CA GLY A 28 18.13 -0.99 -25.45
C GLY A 28 18.54 -2.01 -24.38
N LEU A 29 19.78 -2.52 -24.48
CA LEU A 29 20.38 -3.46 -23.55
C LEU A 29 20.68 -2.80 -22.17
N ARG A 30 21.16 -1.56 -22.14
CA ARG A 30 21.35 -0.80 -20.88
C ARG A 30 20.01 -0.47 -20.21
N ARG A 31 18.98 -0.09 -20.98
CA ARG A 31 17.63 0.12 -20.41
C ARG A 31 17.06 -1.17 -19.84
N SER A 32 17.28 -2.30 -20.50
CA SER A 32 16.86 -3.61 -20.01
C SER A 32 17.59 -3.98 -18.70
N LEU A 33 18.90 -3.73 -18.62
CA LEU A 33 19.68 -3.94 -17.40
C LEU A 33 19.23 -3.03 -16.26
N GLN A 34 19.02 -1.74 -16.51
CA GLN A 34 18.49 -0.80 -15.51
C GLN A 34 17.11 -1.22 -15.00
N ARG A 35 16.22 -1.72 -15.88
CA ARG A 35 14.91 -2.25 -15.47
C ARG A 35 15.06 -3.51 -14.62
N ARG A 36 16.00 -4.39 -14.95
CA ARG A 36 16.27 -5.61 -14.18
C ARG A 36 16.88 -5.30 -12.81
N THR A 37 17.84 -4.38 -12.74
CA THR A 37 18.45 -3.96 -11.47
C THR A 37 17.47 -3.17 -10.61
N ALA A 38 16.62 -2.31 -11.18
CA ALA A 38 15.56 -1.65 -10.43
C ALA A 38 14.54 -2.64 -9.84
N ARG A 39 14.17 -3.68 -10.60
CA ARG A 39 13.29 -4.76 -10.10
C ARG A 39 13.95 -5.56 -8.98
N LEU A 40 15.25 -5.84 -9.08
CA LEU A 40 15.99 -6.54 -8.02
C LEU A 40 16.17 -5.64 -6.78
N ALA A 41 16.48 -4.36 -6.97
CA ALA A 41 16.59 -3.38 -5.90
C ALA A 41 15.25 -3.21 -5.17
N ALA A 42 14.12 -3.17 -5.88
CA ALA A 42 12.79 -3.14 -5.29
C ALA A 42 12.43 -4.43 -4.53
N ARG A 43 12.94 -5.59 -4.95
CA ARG A 43 12.77 -6.86 -4.21
C ARG A 43 13.63 -6.92 -2.95
N LEU A 44 14.80 -6.29 -2.96
CA LEU A 44 15.75 -6.28 -1.84
C LEU A 44 15.45 -5.17 -0.83
N HIS A 45 14.93 -4.03 -1.28
CA HIS A 45 14.42 -2.98 -0.41
C HIS A 45 13.02 -3.38 0.07
N ARG A 46 12.97 -4.29 1.05
CA ARG A 46 11.87 -4.29 2.01
C ARG A 46 11.95 -2.95 2.72
N HIS A 47 11.12 -1.99 2.34
CA HIS A 47 10.91 -0.83 3.19
C HIS A 47 10.49 -1.34 4.56
N PRO A 48 11.18 -0.93 5.65
CA PRO A 48 10.63 -1.12 6.98
C PRO A 48 9.25 -0.49 6.96
N VAL A 49 8.21 -1.26 7.26
CA VAL A 49 6.88 -0.69 7.50
C VAL A 49 7.06 0.21 8.72
N PRO A 50 6.91 1.54 8.60
CA PRO A 50 7.00 2.42 9.75
C PRO A 50 5.97 1.96 10.77
N ASP A 51 6.33 1.99 12.05
CA ASP A 51 5.37 1.69 13.12
C ASP A 51 4.15 2.61 12.94
N PRO A 52 2.92 2.08 13.01
CA PRO A 52 1.72 2.86 12.79
C PRO A 52 1.64 4.01 13.81
N ASP A 53 1.22 5.19 13.35
CA ASP A 53 1.08 6.37 14.21
C ASP A 53 0.00 6.08 15.27
N PRO A 54 0.30 6.25 16.58
CA PRO A 54 -0.70 6.09 17.63
C PRO A 54 -1.95 6.98 17.46
N PHE A 55 -1.82 8.15 16.82
CA PHE A 55 -2.97 9.01 16.54
C PHE A 55 -3.92 8.44 15.49
N ASP A 56 -3.40 7.71 14.50
CA ASP A 56 -4.24 7.03 13.51
C ASP A 56 -5.08 5.93 14.16
N THR A 57 -4.48 5.20 15.10
CA THR A 57 -5.18 4.17 15.89
C THR A 57 -6.33 4.79 16.71
N LEU A 58 -6.06 5.88 17.44
CA LEU A 58 -7.07 6.60 18.22
C LEU A 58 -8.17 7.19 17.34
N TRP A 59 -7.81 7.71 16.16
CA TRP A 59 -8.77 8.25 15.20
C TRP A 59 -9.73 7.17 14.70
N LEU A 60 -9.21 6.00 14.32
CA LEU A 60 -10.01 4.86 13.88
C LEU A 60 -10.93 4.35 14.99
N GLN A 61 -10.42 4.17 16.21
CA GLN A 61 -11.23 3.74 17.37
C GLN A 61 -12.37 4.72 17.64
N THR A 62 -12.08 6.02 17.68
CA THR A 62 -13.12 7.05 17.89
C THR A 62 -14.17 7.02 16.79
N ARG A 63 -13.75 6.80 15.54
CA ARG A 63 -14.65 6.80 14.39
C ARG A 63 -15.53 5.56 14.34
N LEU A 64 -14.97 4.39 14.64
CA LEU A 64 -15.71 3.13 14.78
C LEU A 64 -16.79 3.25 15.87
N GLY A 65 -16.44 3.78 17.04
CA GLY A 65 -17.39 3.97 18.15
C GLY A 65 -18.53 4.93 17.77
N TYR A 66 -18.21 6.02 17.07
CA TYR A 66 -19.21 6.94 16.55
C TYR A 66 -20.19 6.26 15.57
N LEU A 67 -19.69 5.46 14.63
CA LEU A 67 -20.52 4.74 13.66
C LEU A 67 -21.36 3.66 14.33
N ALA A 68 -20.76 2.84 15.21
CA ALA A 68 -21.46 1.81 15.97
C ALA A 68 -22.62 2.42 16.78
N GLY A 69 -22.37 3.53 17.48
CA GLY A 69 -23.43 4.26 18.20
C GLY A 69 -24.51 4.83 17.28
N LYS A 70 -24.15 5.27 16.06
CA LYS A 70 -25.12 5.77 15.07
C LYS A 70 -25.99 4.66 14.48
N ILE A 71 -25.40 3.50 14.19
CA ILE A 71 -26.09 2.28 13.75
C ILE A 71 -27.13 1.89 14.80
N ARG A 72 -26.71 1.69 16.07
CA ARG A 72 -27.61 1.33 17.18
C ARG A 72 -28.77 2.32 17.35
N ARG A 73 -28.49 3.63 17.25
CA ARG A 73 -29.54 4.66 17.33
C ARG A 73 -30.58 4.52 16.22
N ILE A 74 -30.16 4.29 14.98
CA ILE A 74 -31.09 4.12 13.84
C ILE A 74 -31.86 2.81 13.97
N GLU A 75 -31.22 1.75 14.46
CA GLU A 75 -31.88 0.47 14.73
C GLU A 75 -32.97 0.58 15.81
N SER A 76 -32.71 1.35 16.87
CA SER A 76 -33.68 1.59 17.96
C SER A 76 -34.84 2.52 17.59
N ALA A 77 -34.73 3.28 16.49
CA ALA A 77 -35.70 4.31 16.12
C ALA A 77 -36.56 3.86 14.91
N PRO A 78 -37.83 3.43 15.12
CA PRO A 78 -38.67 2.92 14.04
C PRO A 78 -39.13 4.00 13.04
N GLN A 79 -39.26 5.27 13.45
CA GLN A 79 -39.74 6.37 12.60
C GLN A 79 -38.68 7.07 11.73
N VAL A 80 -37.48 6.49 11.56
CA VAL A 80 -36.42 7.13 10.76
C VAL A 80 -36.71 6.99 9.26
N TYR A 81 -36.85 8.11 8.56
CA TYR A 81 -36.99 8.13 7.10
C TYR A 81 -35.84 7.39 6.41
N ALA A 82 -36.18 6.57 5.41
CA ALA A 82 -35.22 5.77 4.64
C ALA A 82 -34.25 4.94 5.50
N ARG A 83 -34.75 4.41 6.64
CA ARG A 83 -33.98 3.63 7.61
C ARG A 83 -33.08 2.57 6.96
N ALA A 84 -33.64 1.73 6.09
CA ALA A 84 -32.89 0.65 5.44
C ALA A 84 -31.68 1.19 4.66
N HIS A 85 -31.88 2.21 3.82
CA HIS A 85 -30.79 2.79 3.04
C HIS A 85 -29.72 3.45 3.93
N ARG A 86 -30.14 4.16 4.98
CA ARG A 86 -29.22 4.77 5.95
C ARG A 86 -28.41 3.73 6.70
N LEU A 87 -29.03 2.62 7.09
CA LEU A 87 -28.38 1.53 7.78
C LEU A 87 -27.34 0.87 6.86
N MET A 88 -27.72 0.53 5.63
CA MET A 88 -26.80 -0.02 4.63
C MET A 88 -25.58 0.87 4.38
N ALA A 89 -25.78 2.20 4.27
CA ALA A 89 -24.68 3.13 4.05
C ALA A 89 -23.74 3.23 5.27
N LEU A 90 -24.29 3.17 6.49
CA LEU A 90 -23.49 3.22 7.71
C LEU A 90 -22.74 1.91 7.96
N GLU A 91 -23.38 0.77 7.72
CA GLU A 91 -22.74 -0.55 7.79
C GLU A 91 -21.60 -0.66 6.79
N ALA A 92 -21.79 -0.22 5.54
CA ALA A 92 -20.72 -0.19 4.55
C ALA A 92 -19.54 0.67 4.99
N ALA A 93 -19.80 1.87 5.52
CA ALA A 93 -18.75 2.75 6.05
C ALA A 93 -18.07 2.19 7.31
N TYR A 94 -18.80 1.41 8.12
CA TYR A 94 -18.26 0.73 9.29
C TYR A 94 -17.32 -0.40 8.89
N ASP A 95 -17.72 -1.22 7.91
CA ASP A 95 -16.89 -2.28 7.33
C ASP A 95 -15.59 -1.70 6.74
N ASP A 96 -15.66 -0.56 6.04
CA ASP A 96 -14.47 0.11 5.47
C ASP A 96 -13.47 0.53 6.55
N LEU A 97 -13.95 0.94 7.72
CA LEU A 97 -13.10 1.34 8.84
C LEU A 97 -12.56 0.14 9.60
N LEU A 98 -13.30 -0.96 9.69
CA LEU A 98 -12.79 -2.22 10.22
C LEU A 98 -11.65 -2.76 9.35
N ASP A 99 -11.81 -2.70 8.03
CA ASP A 99 -10.76 -3.05 7.07
C ASP A 99 -9.48 -2.22 7.30
N GLU A 100 -9.61 -0.92 7.50
CA GLU A 100 -8.47 -0.03 7.78
C GLU A 100 -7.85 -0.30 9.15
N ALA A 101 -8.66 -0.51 10.19
CA ALA A 101 -8.18 -0.85 11.52
C ALA A 101 -7.42 -2.18 11.52
N CYS A 102 -7.94 -3.20 10.82
CA CYS A 102 -7.27 -4.48 10.64
C CYS A 102 -5.94 -4.33 9.90
N ARG A 103 -5.89 -3.50 8.84
CA ARG A 103 -4.63 -3.18 8.15
C ARG A 103 -3.64 -2.51 9.10
N LEU A 104 -4.08 -1.52 9.88
CA LEU A 104 -3.21 -0.79 10.82
C LEU A 104 -2.70 -1.70 11.95
N ALA A 105 -3.54 -2.63 12.42
CA ALA A 105 -3.20 -3.61 13.45
C ALA A 105 -2.34 -4.78 12.93
N GLY A 106 -2.06 -4.84 11.63
CA GLY A 106 -1.34 -5.95 11.00
C GLY A 106 -2.10 -7.28 11.06
N CYS A 107 -3.43 -7.24 11.15
CA CYS A 107 -4.26 -8.43 11.06
C CYS A 107 -4.11 -9.05 9.65
N PRO A 108 -4.12 -10.38 9.53
CA PRO A 108 -4.18 -11.04 8.23
C PRO A 108 -5.56 -10.80 7.61
N GLY A 109 -5.71 -9.66 6.95
CA GLY A 109 -6.94 -9.30 6.25
C GLY A 109 -7.01 -10.06 4.93
N GLU A 110 -8.02 -10.91 4.76
CA GLU A 110 -8.44 -11.31 3.42
C GLU A 110 -9.19 -10.12 2.79
N ALA A 111 -8.42 -9.13 2.32
CA ALA A 111 -8.93 -7.90 1.71
C ALA A 111 -9.89 -8.14 0.53
N GLU A 112 -9.90 -9.36 -0.02
CA GLU A 112 -10.78 -9.80 -1.10
C GLU A 112 -12.07 -10.53 -0.63
N GLN A 113 -12.28 -10.78 0.66
CA GLN A 113 -13.51 -11.42 1.13
C GLN A 113 -14.73 -10.54 0.88
N LYS A 114 -15.82 -11.17 0.45
CA LYS A 114 -17.12 -10.51 0.28
C LYS A 114 -17.59 -9.94 1.61
N ARG A 115 -18.05 -8.68 1.60
CA ARG A 115 -18.71 -8.05 2.76
C ARG A 115 -19.83 -8.96 3.27
N SER A 116 -19.64 -9.47 4.47
CA SER A 116 -20.55 -10.39 5.15
C SER A 116 -20.52 -10.10 6.65
N GLU A 117 -21.60 -10.42 7.34
CA GLU A 117 -21.69 -10.28 8.79
C GLU A 117 -20.62 -11.12 9.51
N GLU A 118 -20.28 -12.29 8.96
CA GLU A 118 -19.22 -13.16 9.47
C GLU A 118 -17.84 -12.48 9.37
N LYS A 119 -17.49 -11.91 8.21
CA LYS A 119 -16.23 -11.15 8.05
C LYS A 119 -16.14 -10.02 9.06
N ARG A 120 -17.22 -9.23 9.18
CA ARG A 120 -17.30 -8.13 10.15
C ARG A 120 -17.05 -8.63 11.56
N TRP A 121 -17.75 -9.68 11.98
CA TRP A 121 -17.60 -10.28 13.30
C TRP A 121 -16.17 -10.75 13.57
N GLN A 122 -15.54 -11.42 12.60
CA GLN A 122 -14.15 -11.86 12.70
C GLN A 122 -13.19 -10.69 12.87
N GLU A 123 -13.34 -9.61 12.09
CA GLU A 123 -12.52 -8.41 12.19
C GLU A 123 -12.67 -7.72 13.55
N GLU A 124 -13.90 -7.59 14.06
CA GLU A 124 -14.16 -7.04 15.38
C GLU A 124 -13.46 -7.85 16.48
N GLN A 125 -13.54 -9.18 16.39
CA GLN A 125 -12.90 -10.10 17.34
C GLN A 125 -11.37 -10.03 17.28
N GLU A 126 -10.79 -9.99 16.08
CA GLU A 126 -9.34 -9.87 15.89
C GLU A 126 -8.81 -8.54 16.45
N LEU A 127 -9.54 -7.44 16.24
CA LEU A 127 -9.20 -6.14 16.81
C LEU A 127 -9.31 -6.14 18.33
N ALA A 128 -10.41 -6.67 18.87
CA ALA A 128 -10.62 -6.77 20.32
C ALA A 128 -9.53 -7.62 21.01
N ALA A 129 -9.13 -8.74 20.39
CA ALA A 129 -8.04 -9.59 20.89
C ALA A 129 -6.69 -8.87 20.94
N ARG A 130 -6.49 -7.85 20.10
CA ARG A 130 -5.30 -6.97 20.09
C ARG A 130 -5.43 -5.75 20.99
N GLY A 131 -6.48 -5.69 21.82
CA GLY A 131 -6.71 -4.61 22.77
C GLY A 131 -7.31 -3.35 22.16
N TRP A 132 -7.86 -3.43 20.94
CA TRP A 132 -8.64 -2.33 20.39
C TRP A 132 -9.98 -2.21 21.10
N SER A 133 -10.45 -0.98 21.25
CA SER A 133 -11.77 -0.69 21.84
C SER A 133 -12.41 0.49 21.14
N TRP A 134 -13.73 0.47 21.00
CA TRP A 134 -14.53 1.56 20.43
C TRP A 134 -15.97 1.52 20.94
#